data_AF-A0A2Z6AMH4-F1
#
_entry.id   AF-A0A2Z6AMH4-F1
#
_cell.length_a   1.000
_cell.length_b   1.000
_cell.length_c   1.000
_cell.angle_alpha   90.00
_cell.angle_beta   90.00
_cell.angle_gamma   90.00
#
_symmetry.space_group_name_H-M   'P 1'
#
loop_
_entity.id
_entity.type
_entity.pdbx_description
1 polymer ?
#
loop_
_entity_poly.entity_id
_entity_poly.type
_entity_poly.pdbx_seq_one_letter_code
_entity_poly.pdbx_strand_id
1 'polypeptide(L)'
;MADKNDGGDKTEKPTPKRLRDARRKGDVAKSKDVGPAVGMILWFLLLLFAAGYAGGQIMVLMTDTVGTATTMPFESAAPVLGWAAFAVLVSASLLILGPASIIGVLAEFLQIGALVTTEKLKPSLDKLNPVEGFKKMFALDNLVELLKTVIKASLILTIAIIILWRSADGFISLIQTAGWSPVERHGEKVAGAMLSLMRSLTIQLFAWTCAIFLLVAAVDRFWQQHRFIKKLRMSRRDIKQEHKDNEGDPMLRAQRRQLHEEWANQNAIGAAGGANVLLTNPTHLAIALEYDPANTPVPMIAAKGEGPLAAAMRGEAERMGVPIVRNIGLARAVWAESEVGGPIPRAHFDAIAEIILWAKRARDGLETAIREDAE
;
A
#
# COMPACT_ATOMS: atom_id res chain seq x y z
N MET A 1 13.24 -8.31 25.17
CA MET A 1 13.86 -7.98 23.87
C MET A 1 14.84 -9.10 23.53
N ALA A 2 14.37 -10.18 22.91
CA ALA A 2 15.20 -11.30 22.49
C ALA A 2 14.71 -11.73 21.11
N ASP A 3 15.27 -11.11 20.06
CA ASP A 3 15.29 -11.66 18.69
C ASP A 3 16.12 -10.75 17.77
N LYS A 4 17.44 -10.63 18.05
CA LYS A 4 18.33 -9.77 17.25
C LYS A 4 19.48 -10.48 16.56
N ASN A 5 19.62 -11.80 16.71
CA ASN A 5 20.86 -12.48 16.33
C ASN A 5 20.73 -13.72 15.45
N ASP A 6 19.64 -13.90 14.69
CA ASP A 6 19.60 -14.98 13.70
C ASP A 6 18.89 -14.60 12.39
N GLY A 7 19.59 -13.82 11.56
CA GLY A 7 19.14 -13.49 10.22
C GLY A 7 20.32 -13.03 9.38
N GLY A 8 20.72 -13.85 8.41
CA GLY A 8 21.83 -13.56 7.51
C GLY A 8 21.76 -12.17 6.88
N ASP A 9 22.92 -11.68 6.42
CA ASP A 9 23.07 -10.31 5.94
C ASP A 9 21.94 -9.89 4.99
N LYS A 10 21.32 -8.74 5.30
CA LYS A 10 20.22 -8.16 4.53
C LYS A 10 20.78 -7.53 3.25
N THR A 11 21.08 -8.38 2.27
CA THR A 11 21.66 -7.99 0.99
C THR A 11 20.59 -7.80 -0.09
N GLU A 12 19.46 -8.50 0.00
CA GLU A 12 18.45 -8.54 -1.04
C GLU A 12 17.55 -7.28 -1.02
N LYS A 13 17.07 -6.90 -2.20
CA LYS A 13 16.16 -5.75 -2.35
C LYS A 13 14.79 -6.05 -1.71
N PRO A 14 14.10 -5.04 -1.14
CA PRO A 14 12.75 -5.23 -0.60
C PRO A 14 11.77 -5.69 -1.68
N THR A 15 10.87 -6.61 -1.31
CA THR A 15 9.75 -7.02 -2.15
C THR A 15 8.72 -5.89 -2.31
N PRO A 16 7.83 -5.95 -3.32
CA PRO A 16 6.74 -4.99 -3.47
C PRO A 16 5.79 -4.95 -2.26
N LYS A 17 5.53 -6.11 -1.62
CA LYS A 17 4.69 -6.15 -0.41
C LYS A 17 5.39 -5.44 0.76
N ARG A 18 6.68 -5.66 0.98
CA ARG A 18 7.45 -4.94 2.01
C ARG A 18 7.38 -3.43 1.84
N LEU A 19 7.49 -2.93 0.61
CA LEU A 19 7.34 -1.50 0.29
C LEU A 19 5.92 -0.98 0.57
N ARG A 20 4.89 -1.75 0.20
CA ARG A 20 3.49 -1.40 0.49
C ARG A 20 3.19 -1.38 1.99
N ASP A 21 3.71 -2.33 2.74
CA ASP A 21 3.53 -2.41 4.19
C ASP A 21 4.23 -1.26 4.91
N ALA A 22 5.46 -0.90 4.48
CA ALA A 22 6.14 0.29 4.98
C ALA A 22 5.30 1.56 4.69
N ARG A 23 4.79 1.70 3.47
CA ARG A 23 3.93 2.82 3.07
C ARG A 23 2.63 2.87 3.89
N ARG A 24 1.95 1.74 4.13
CA ARG A 24 0.74 1.67 4.97
C ARG A 24 0.99 2.17 6.40
N LYS A 25 2.17 1.88 6.96
CA LYS A 25 2.64 2.39 8.26
C LYS A 25 3.05 3.87 8.23
N GLY A 26 2.96 4.51 7.07
CA GLY A 26 3.42 5.87 6.82
C GLY A 26 4.93 6.01 6.75
N ASP A 27 5.69 4.93 6.67
CA ASP A 27 7.14 4.97 6.45
C ASP A 27 7.41 5.09 4.95
N VAL A 28 7.84 6.27 4.52
CA VAL A 28 8.07 6.62 3.12
C VAL A 28 9.39 7.37 2.98
N ALA A 29 10.05 7.24 1.83
CA ALA A 29 11.22 8.02 1.48
C ALA A 29 10.83 9.50 1.27
N LYS A 30 10.88 10.30 2.33
CA LYS A 30 10.65 11.75 2.27
C LYS A 30 11.97 12.50 2.40
N SER A 31 12.25 13.39 1.47
CA SER A 31 13.32 14.39 1.58
C SER A 31 12.79 15.64 2.30
N LYS A 32 13.56 16.14 3.26
CA LYS A 32 13.23 17.37 3.99
C LYS A 32 13.53 18.63 3.17
N ASP A 33 14.32 18.50 2.10
CA ASP A 33 14.81 19.62 1.29
C ASP A 33 13.95 19.89 0.04
N VAL A 34 13.26 18.88 -0.50
CA VAL A 34 12.41 19.04 -1.71
C VAL A 34 11.25 20.00 -1.48
N GLY A 35 10.51 19.88 -0.37
CA GLY A 35 9.39 20.76 -0.05
C GLY A 35 9.81 22.25 0.00
N PRO A 36 10.81 22.61 0.82
CA PRO A 36 11.37 23.96 0.84
C PRO A 36 11.89 24.44 -0.52
N ALA A 37 12.53 23.58 -1.33
CA ALA A 37 13.03 23.97 -2.65
C ALA A 37 11.90 24.33 -3.63
N VAL A 38 10.85 23.50 -3.69
CA VAL A 38 9.66 23.80 -4.52
C VAL A 38 8.95 25.05 -4.01
N GLY A 39 8.82 25.20 -2.70
CA GLY A 39 8.28 26.40 -2.07
C GLY A 39 9.07 27.65 -2.45
N MET A 40 10.40 27.59 -2.41
CA MET A 40 11.26 28.73 -2.76
C MET A 40 11.11 29.16 -4.22
N ILE A 41 11.03 28.21 -5.15
CA ILE A 41 10.77 28.49 -6.57
C ILE A 41 9.42 29.16 -6.74
N LEU A 42 8.40 28.67 -6.04
CA LEU A 42 7.08 29.28 -6.10
C LEU A 42 7.10 30.72 -5.57
N TRP A 43 7.71 30.95 -4.41
CA TRP A 43 7.87 32.29 -3.85
C TRP A 43 8.59 33.21 -4.84
N PHE A 44 9.59 32.69 -5.54
CA PHE A 44 10.29 33.44 -6.58
C PHE A 44 9.40 33.76 -7.79
N LEU A 45 8.62 32.79 -8.29
CA LEU A 45 7.67 33.03 -9.38
C LEU A 45 6.58 34.03 -8.99
N LEU A 46 6.04 33.91 -7.77
CA LEU A 46 5.07 34.86 -7.23
C LEU A 46 5.70 36.26 -7.14
N LEU A 47 6.95 36.39 -6.70
CA LEU A 47 7.65 37.66 -6.71
C LEU A 47 7.73 38.23 -8.14
N LEU A 48 8.11 37.42 -9.13
CA LEU A 48 8.27 37.88 -10.51
C LEU A 48 6.95 38.38 -11.15
N PHE A 49 5.83 37.71 -10.89
CA PHE A 49 4.56 38.00 -11.55
C PHE A 49 3.58 38.83 -10.70
N ALA A 50 3.60 38.69 -9.37
CA ALA A 50 2.64 39.35 -8.48
C ALA A 50 3.19 40.63 -7.83
N ALA A 51 4.51 40.80 -7.72
CA ALA A 51 5.07 41.98 -7.03
C ALA A 51 4.71 43.30 -7.73
N GLY A 52 4.62 43.32 -9.06
CA GLY A 52 4.21 44.51 -9.81
C GLY A 52 2.76 44.91 -9.50
N TYR A 53 1.84 43.95 -9.48
CA TYR A 53 0.44 44.19 -9.12
C TYR A 53 0.30 44.64 -7.67
N ALA A 54 0.91 43.91 -6.72
CA ALA A 54 0.85 44.25 -5.30
C ALA A 54 1.48 45.62 -5.02
N GLY A 55 2.62 45.93 -5.64
CA GLY A 55 3.26 47.24 -5.56
C GLY A 55 2.38 48.36 -6.12
N GLY A 56 1.68 48.12 -7.24
CA GLY A 56 0.72 49.07 -7.80
C GLY A 56 -0.46 49.36 -6.86
N GLN A 57 -1.03 48.32 -6.24
CA GLN A 57 -2.12 48.48 -5.26
C GLN A 57 -1.68 49.28 -4.02
N ILE A 58 -0.46 49.01 -3.52
CA ILE A 58 0.13 49.79 -2.42
C ILE A 58 0.37 51.24 -2.84
N MET A 59 0.87 51.47 -4.05
CA MET A 59 1.10 52.82 -4.57
C MET A 59 -0.20 53.61 -4.66
N VAL A 60 -1.27 53.03 -5.20
CA VAL A 60 -2.61 53.64 -5.28
C VAL A 60 -3.12 53.97 -3.88
N LEU A 61 -3.02 53.05 -2.92
CA LEU A 61 -3.44 53.29 -1.54
C LEU A 61 -2.67 54.46 -0.90
N MET A 62 -1.37 54.56 -1.15
CA MET A 62 -0.54 55.65 -0.64
C MET A 62 -0.93 56.99 -1.27
N THR A 63 -1.14 57.04 -2.59
CA THR A 63 -1.58 58.26 -3.27
C THR A 63 -2.97 58.70 -2.83
N ASP A 64 -3.90 57.76 -2.68
CA ASP A 64 -5.27 58.04 -2.23
C ASP A 64 -5.29 58.52 -0.78
N THR A 65 -4.41 57.97 0.06
CA THR A 65 -4.26 58.41 1.46
C THR A 65 -3.77 59.85 1.53
N VAL A 66 -2.72 60.20 0.77
CA VAL A 66 -2.21 61.57 0.73
C VAL A 66 -3.26 62.53 0.15
N GLY A 67 -3.91 62.17 -0.96
CA GLY A 67 -4.97 62.99 -1.55
C GLY A 67 -6.13 63.22 -0.59
N THR A 68 -6.68 62.14 -0.03
CA THR A 68 -7.86 62.20 0.87
C THR A 68 -7.54 62.95 2.17
N ALA A 69 -6.34 62.76 2.73
CA ALA A 69 -5.91 63.45 3.95
C ALA A 69 -5.82 64.98 3.79
N THR A 70 -5.64 65.48 2.56
CA THR A 70 -5.62 66.92 2.27
C THR A 70 -7.01 67.51 2.02
N THR A 71 -8.00 66.67 1.72
CA THR A 71 -9.33 67.12 1.26
C THR A 71 -10.48 66.83 2.24
N MET A 72 -10.31 65.88 3.17
CA MET A 72 -11.37 65.45 4.09
C MET A 72 -10.92 65.48 5.56
N PRO A 73 -11.84 65.77 6.51
CA PRO A 73 -11.58 65.58 7.93
C PRO A 73 -11.25 64.12 8.26
N PHE A 74 -10.41 63.92 9.28
CA PHE A 74 -9.95 62.59 9.69
C PHE A 74 -11.10 61.61 9.97
N GLU A 75 -12.16 62.05 10.65
CA GLU A 75 -13.30 61.20 11.01
C GLU A 75 -14.03 60.60 9.80
N SER A 76 -14.04 61.32 8.67
CA SER A 76 -14.63 60.85 7.41
C SER A 76 -13.64 60.07 6.55
N ALA A 77 -12.36 60.45 6.55
CA ALA A 77 -11.31 59.82 5.76
C ALA A 77 -10.86 58.46 6.32
N ALA A 78 -10.74 58.35 7.65
CA ALA A 78 -10.24 57.16 8.34
C ALA A 78 -11.00 55.86 8.01
N PRO A 79 -12.34 55.80 8.02
CA PRO A 79 -13.05 54.57 7.67
C PRO A 79 -12.89 54.18 6.20
N VAL A 80 -12.87 55.15 5.27
CA VAL A 80 -12.72 54.90 3.82
C VAL A 80 -11.32 54.36 3.53
N LEU A 81 -10.27 55.03 4.03
CA LEU A 81 -8.89 54.61 3.85
C LEU A 81 -8.59 53.31 4.60
N GLY A 82 -9.20 53.12 5.78
CA GLY A 82 -9.11 51.86 6.53
C GLY A 82 -9.65 50.67 5.74
N TRP A 83 -10.79 50.86 5.04
CA TRP A 83 -11.36 49.81 4.20
C TRP A 83 -10.55 49.56 2.92
N ALA A 84 -10.03 50.62 2.30
CA ALA A 84 -9.12 50.50 1.17
C ALA A 84 -7.82 49.76 1.57
N ALA A 85 -7.23 50.09 2.73
CA ALA A 85 -6.06 49.42 3.25
C ALA A 85 -6.33 47.94 3.56
N PHE A 86 -7.49 47.63 4.15
CA PHE A 86 -7.92 46.26 4.37
C PHE A 86 -8.10 45.49 3.06
N ALA A 87 -8.72 46.09 2.04
CA ALA A 87 -8.90 45.46 0.74
C ALA A 87 -7.57 45.19 0.04
N VAL A 88 -6.61 46.13 0.10
CA VAL A 88 -5.26 45.93 -0.43
C VAL A 88 -4.52 44.83 0.34
N LEU A 89 -4.60 44.83 1.67
CA LEU A 89 -4.00 43.79 2.51
C LEU A 89 -4.54 42.40 2.15
N VAL A 90 -5.87 42.26 2.07
CA VAL A 90 -6.53 40.99 1.75
C VAL A 90 -6.19 40.54 0.34
N SER A 91 -6.30 41.43 -0.66
CA SER A 91 -6.03 41.07 -2.06
C SER A 91 -4.56 40.70 -2.30
N ALA A 92 -3.61 41.46 -1.75
CA ALA A 92 -2.18 41.15 -1.84
C ALA A 92 -1.84 39.85 -1.09
N SER A 93 -2.43 39.65 0.09
CA SER A 93 -2.23 38.42 0.87
C SER A 93 -2.81 37.21 0.15
N LEU A 94 -4.01 37.29 -0.41
CA LEU A 94 -4.64 36.18 -1.14
C LEU A 94 -3.86 35.84 -2.42
N LEU A 95 -3.38 36.86 -3.15
CA LEU A 95 -2.57 36.66 -4.35
C LEU A 95 -1.27 35.89 -4.07
N ILE A 96 -0.71 36.07 -2.88
CA ILE A 96 0.54 35.44 -2.47
C ILE A 96 0.30 34.11 -1.74
N LEU A 97 -0.49 34.12 -0.67
CA LEU A 97 -0.73 32.98 0.21
C LEU A 97 -1.64 31.93 -0.43
N GLY A 98 -2.58 32.33 -1.28
CA GLY A 98 -3.50 31.42 -1.96
C GLY A 98 -2.74 30.39 -2.80
N PRO A 99 -1.99 30.80 -3.83
CA PRO A 99 -1.17 29.89 -4.63
C PRO A 99 -0.11 29.14 -3.79
N ALA A 100 0.50 29.82 -2.82
CA ALA A 100 1.49 29.20 -1.91
C ALA A 100 0.91 28.02 -1.12
N SER A 101 -0.31 28.16 -0.61
CA SER A 101 -0.99 27.09 0.14
C SER A 101 -1.31 25.89 -0.75
N ILE A 102 -1.87 26.13 -1.94
CA ILE A 102 -2.25 25.07 -2.89
C ILE A 102 -1.03 24.29 -3.36
N ILE A 103 0.03 25.00 -3.75
CA ILE A 103 1.24 24.36 -4.27
C ILE A 103 2.06 23.73 -3.14
N GLY A 104 2.03 24.27 -1.93
CA GLY A 104 2.62 23.61 -0.75
C GLY A 104 2.00 22.23 -0.52
N VAL A 105 0.66 22.14 -0.57
CA VAL A 105 -0.07 20.87 -0.48
C VAL A 105 0.27 19.96 -1.67
N LEU A 106 0.29 20.51 -2.89
CA LEU A 106 0.59 19.76 -4.10
C LEU A 106 2.02 19.22 -4.11
N ALA A 107 3.00 19.97 -3.63
CA ALA A 107 4.40 19.57 -3.56
C ALA A 107 4.59 18.38 -2.61
N GLU A 108 3.95 18.42 -1.44
CA GLU A 108 3.94 17.32 -0.49
C GLU A 108 3.24 16.09 -1.08
N PHE A 109 2.10 16.30 -1.76
CA PHE A 109 1.38 15.23 -2.45
C PHE A 109 2.18 14.62 -3.61
N LEU A 110 2.90 15.41 -4.40
CA LEU A 110 3.75 14.89 -5.49
C LEU A 110 4.97 14.13 -4.95
N GLN A 111 5.50 14.53 -3.79
CA GLN A 111 6.65 13.87 -3.20
C GLN A 111 6.30 12.48 -2.62
N ILE A 112 5.16 12.37 -1.93
CA ILE A 112 4.77 11.16 -1.19
C ILE A 112 3.71 10.35 -1.95
N GLY A 113 2.88 11.01 -2.74
CA GLY A 113 1.64 10.49 -3.32
C GLY A 113 0.49 10.46 -2.32
N ALA A 114 -0.67 9.94 -2.74
CA ALA A 114 -1.79 9.69 -1.84
C ALA A 114 -1.37 8.68 -0.75
N LEU A 115 -1.35 9.13 0.51
CA LEU A 115 -1.10 8.31 1.68
C LEU A 115 -1.97 8.78 2.84
N VAL A 116 -2.94 7.95 3.22
CA VAL A 116 -3.76 8.15 4.41
C VAL A 116 -3.41 7.05 5.40
N THR A 117 -2.94 7.42 6.58
CA THR A 117 -2.63 6.47 7.66
C THR A 117 -2.99 7.06 9.01
N THR A 118 -3.73 6.31 9.81
CA THR A 118 -4.07 6.66 11.20
C THR A 118 -3.07 6.07 12.19
N GLU A 119 -2.15 5.22 11.73
CA GLU A 119 -1.23 4.48 12.60
C GLU A 119 -0.26 5.42 13.33
N LYS A 120 0.13 6.52 12.69
CA LYS A 120 0.99 7.55 13.30
C LYS A 120 0.26 8.47 14.29
N LEU A 121 -1.07 8.51 14.29
CA LEU A 121 -1.89 9.30 15.21
C LEU A 121 -2.04 8.63 16.58
N LYS A 122 -1.70 7.34 16.69
CA LYS A 122 -1.76 6.63 17.97
C LYS A 122 -0.72 7.22 18.94
N PRO A 123 -1.13 7.66 20.15
CA PRO A 123 -0.19 8.10 21.17
C PRO A 123 0.70 6.93 21.55
N SER A 124 2.01 7.15 21.55
CA SER A 124 3.00 6.14 21.94
C SER A 124 3.88 6.73 23.02
N LEU A 125 3.88 6.12 24.21
CA LEU A 125 4.69 6.57 25.37
C LEU A 125 6.19 6.59 25.04
N ASP A 126 6.65 5.71 24.15
CA ASP A 126 8.03 5.67 23.67
C ASP A 126 8.47 6.98 22.97
N LYS A 127 7.54 7.71 22.35
CA LYS A 127 7.85 9.02 21.73
C LYS A 127 8.00 10.15 22.76
N LEU A 128 7.52 9.95 23.99
CA LEU A 128 7.61 10.93 25.08
C LEU A 128 8.87 10.74 25.94
N ASN A 129 9.67 9.71 25.69
CA ASN A 129 10.89 9.46 26.45
C ASN A 129 11.98 10.51 26.10
N PRO A 130 12.39 11.38 27.05
CA PRO A 130 13.38 12.42 26.79
C PRO A 130 14.76 11.87 26.43
N VAL A 131 15.14 10.70 26.97
CA VAL A 131 16.44 10.06 26.68
C VAL A 131 16.50 9.62 25.22
N GLU A 132 15.42 9.03 24.70
CA GLU A 132 15.32 8.70 23.27
C GLU A 132 15.29 9.95 22.39
N GLY A 133 14.66 11.04 22.86
CA GLY A 133 14.67 12.34 22.20
C GLY A 133 16.10 12.87 22.02
N PHE A 134 16.89 12.92 23.09
CA PHE A 134 18.29 13.33 23.03
C PHE A 134 19.12 12.43 22.12
N LYS A 135 18.97 11.10 22.23
CA LYS A 135 19.66 10.15 21.35
C LYS A 135 19.31 10.37 19.87
N LYS A 136 18.05 10.69 19.56
CA LYS A 136 17.63 11.05 18.21
C LYS A 136 18.28 12.35 17.76
N MET A 137 18.33 13.40 18.59
CA MET A 137 18.98 14.68 18.26
C MET A 137 20.44 14.51 17.86
N PHE A 138 21.20 13.66 18.55
CA PHE A 138 22.61 13.34 18.25
C PHE A 138 22.80 12.14 17.31
N ALA A 139 21.72 11.60 16.72
CA ALA A 139 21.85 10.54 15.73
C ALA A 139 22.58 11.08 14.48
N LEU A 140 23.35 10.20 13.83
CA LEU A 140 24.10 10.51 12.61
C LEU A 140 23.24 11.18 11.54
N ASP A 141 21.97 10.80 11.46
CA ASP A 141 20.98 11.38 10.56
C ASP A 141 20.77 12.88 10.79
N ASN A 142 20.62 13.29 12.05
CA ASN A 142 20.42 14.69 12.39
C ASN A 142 21.70 15.50 12.26
N LEU A 143 22.87 14.90 12.47
CA LEU A 143 24.16 15.54 12.20
C LEU A 143 24.34 15.82 10.70
N VAL A 144 23.95 14.88 9.84
CA VAL A 144 23.96 15.08 8.38
C VAL A 144 22.99 16.20 7.97
N GLU A 145 21.80 16.27 8.56
CA GLU A 145 20.85 17.38 8.33
C GLU A 145 21.41 18.74 8.76
N LEU A 146 22.09 18.79 9.91
CA LEU A 146 22.77 20.00 10.39
C LEU A 146 23.85 20.43 9.39
N LEU A 147 24.70 19.50 8.97
CA LEU A 147 25.77 19.77 8.01
C LEU A 147 25.20 20.32 6.68
N LYS A 148 24.14 19.72 6.14
CA LYS A 148 23.45 20.24 4.95
C LYS A 148 22.94 21.67 5.15
N THR A 149 22.42 21.97 6.34
CA THR A 149 21.89 23.30 6.66
C THR A 149 23.00 24.34 6.73
N VAL A 150 24.12 24.00 7.36
CA VAL A 150 25.32 24.87 7.40
C VAL A 150 25.87 25.10 5.99
N ILE A 151 25.99 24.05 5.17
CA ILE A 151 26.46 24.18 3.78
C ILE A 151 25.53 25.09 2.97
N LYS A 152 24.20 24.90 3.05
CA LYS A 152 23.22 25.78 2.38
C LYS A 152 23.40 27.23 2.80
N ALA A 153 23.48 27.50 4.11
CA ALA A 153 23.63 28.86 4.63
C ALA A 153 24.94 29.51 4.16
N SER A 154 26.06 28.79 4.24
CA SER A 154 27.36 29.28 3.78
C SER A 154 27.39 29.56 2.28
N LEU A 155 26.77 28.70 1.45
CA LEU A 155 26.66 28.93 0.01
C LEU A 155 25.84 30.18 -0.31
N ILE A 156 24.67 30.34 0.34
CA ILE A 156 23.81 31.52 0.14
C ILE A 156 24.54 32.79 0.57
N LEU A 157 25.19 32.78 1.74
CA LEU A 157 25.96 33.91 2.24
C LEU A 157 27.10 34.29 1.28
N THR A 158 27.85 33.30 0.80
CA THR A 158 28.96 33.52 -0.14
C THR A 158 28.47 34.15 -1.43
N ILE A 159 27.39 33.63 -2.02
CA ILE A 159 26.80 34.20 -3.23
C ILE A 159 26.26 35.61 -2.98
N ALA A 160 25.62 35.85 -1.84
CA ALA A 160 25.11 37.16 -1.48
C ALA A 160 26.25 38.19 -1.39
N ILE A 161 27.36 37.84 -0.73
CA ILE A 161 28.54 38.69 -0.66
C ILE A 161 29.08 38.98 -2.07
N ILE A 162 29.22 37.96 -2.93
CA ILE A 162 29.73 38.14 -4.30
C ILE A 162 28.83 39.08 -5.11
N ILE A 163 27.51 38.90 -5.05
CA ILE A 163 26.54 39.72 -5.79
C ILE A 163 26.58 41.16 -5.29
N LEU A 164 26.56 41.37 -3.97
CA LEU A 164 26.63 42.69 -3.38
C LEU A 164 27.94 43.39 -3.73
N TRP A 165 29.07 42.67 -3.68
CA TRP A 165 30.37 43.24 -3.99
C TRP A 165 30.50 43.65 -5.45
N ARG A 166 29.98 42.84 -6.39
CA ARG A 166 29.89 43.20 -7.82
C ARG A 166 28.95 44.37 -8.10
N SER A 167 28.02 44.64 -7.20
CA SER A 167 27.01 45.69 -7.37
C SER A 167 27.36 46.96 -6.61
N ALA A 168 28.46 46.95 -5.85
CA ALA A 168 28.92 48.07 -5.04
C ALA A 168 29.16 49.33 -5.88
N ASP A 169 29.78 49.19 -7.06
CA ASP A 169 30.01 50.32 -7.97
C ASP A 169 28.69 50.95 -8.44
N GLY A 170 27.68 50.12 -8.70
CA GLY A 170 26.32 50.57 -9.05
C GLY A 170 25.68 51.38 -7.92
N PHE A 171 25.80 50.92 -6.66
CA PHE A 171 25.33 51.67 -5.50
C PHE A 171 26.07 52.99 -5.30
N ILE A 172 27.40 52.98 -5.41
CA ILE A 172 28.23 54.18 -5.26
C ILE A 172 27.85 55.21 -6.34
N SER A 173 27.68 54.78 -7.59
CA SER A 173 27.25 55.66 -8.68
C SER A 173 25.89 56.29 -8.38
N LEU A 174 24.90 55.52 -7.91
CA LEU A 174 23.57 56.02 -7.55
C LEU A 174 23.60 57.02 -6.39
N ILE A 175 24.41 56.77 -5.36
CA ILE A 175 24.58 57.69 -4.22
C ILE A 175 25.19 59.01 -4.70
N GLN A 176 26.18 58.95 -5.59
CA GLN A 176 26.79 60.15 -6.19
C GLN A 176 25.77 60.92 -7.04
N THR A 177 24.93 60.25 -7.83
CA THR A 177 23.88 60.95 -8.60
C THR A 177 22.79 61.54 -7.70
N ALA A 178 22.46 60.89 -6.59
CA ALA A 178 21.45 61.32 -5.63
C ALA A 178 21.92 62.51 -4.77
N GLY A 179 23.19 62.51 -4.33
CA GLY A 179 23.74 63.52 -3.43
C GLY A 179 23.99 64.90 -4.07
N TRP A 180 24.01 64.97 -5.40
CA TRP A 180 24.39 66.19 -6.15
C TRP A 180 23.23 66.82 -6.94
N SER A 181 22.03 66.23 -6.94
CA SER A 181 20.88 66.75 -7.69
C SER A 181 19.80 67.32 -6.76
N PRO A 182 19.22 68.50 -7.05
CA PRO A 182 17.99 68.96 -6.42
C PRO A 182 16.88 67.91 -6.59
N VAL A 183 16.21 67.57 -5.47
CA VAL A 183 15.12 66.58 -5.40
C VAL A 183 14.00 66.88 -6.41
N GLU A 184 13.80 68.16 -6.72
CA GLU A 184 12.72 68.68 -7.57
C GLU A 184 12.81 68.35 -9.07
N ARG A 185 13.97 67.93 -9.62
CA ARG A 185 14.11 67.67 -11.07
C ARG A 185 14.54 66.26 -11.47
N HIS A 186 15.15 65.48 -10.57
CA HIS A 186 15.65 64.14 -10.88
C HIS A 186 15.21 63.05 -9.90
N GLY A 187 14.40 63.37 -8.90
CA GLY A 187 13.96 62.41 -7.87
C GLY A 187 13.34 61.13 -8.45
N GLU A 188 12.48 61.25 -9.47
CA GLU A 188 11.86 60.10 -10.13
C GLU A 188 12.87 59.22 -10.87
N LYS A 189 13.86 59.81 -11.54
CA LYS A 189 14.89 59.06 -12.28
C LYS A 189 15.82 58.31 -11.33
N VAL A 190 16.22 58.94 -10.23
CA VAL A 190 17.05 58.30 -9.19
C VAL A 190 16.26 57.20 -8.48
N ALA A 191 14.99 57.45 -8.11
CA ALA A 191 14.13 56.45 -7.50
C ALA A 191 13.88 55.25 -8.43
N GLY A 192 13.61 55.49 -9.71
CA GLY A 192 13.44 54.44 -10.72
C GLY A 192 14.71 53.61 -10.94
N ALA A 193 15.88 54.26 -11.01
CA ALA A 193 17.17 53.58 -11.14
C ALA A 193 17.50 52.73 -9.89
N MET A 194 17.26 53.26 -8.69
CA MET A 194 17.40 52.52 -7.43
C MET A 194 16.46 51.32 -7.37
N LEU A 195 15.19 51.49 -7.76
CA LEU A 195 14.21 50.40 -7.80
C LEU A 195 14.63 49.32 -8.81
N SER A 196 15.18 49.71 -9.96
CA SER A 196 15.67 48.77 -10.98
C SER A 196 16.88 47.96 -10.50
N LEU A 197 17.82 48.61 -9.80
CA LEU A 197 18.98 47.93 -9.21
C LEU A 197 18.53 46.95 -8.12
N MET A 198 17.67 47.40 -7.20
CA MET A 198 17.11 46.55 -6.15
C MET A 198 16.37 45.36 -6.73
N ARG A 199 15.51 45.58 -7.72
CA ARG A 199 14.80 44.50 -8.43
C ARG A 199 15.78 43.49 -9.03
N SER A 200 16.82 43.96 -9.73
CA SER A 200 17.84 43.09 -10.33
C SER A 200 18.55 42.24 -9.27
N LEU A 201 18.96 42.86 -8.16
CA LEU A 201 19.65 42.16 -7.07
C LEU A 201 18.76 41.15 -6.37
N THR A 202 17.51 41.53 -6.07
CA THR A 202 16.54 40.62 -5.47
C THR A 202 16.31 39.41 -6.38
N ILE A 203 16.10 39.63 -7.68
CA ILE A 203 15.90 38.54 -8.65
C ILE A 203 17.14 37.65 -8.73
N GLN A 204 18.35 38.23 -8.79
CA GLN A 204 19.59 37.47 -8.87
C GLN A 204 19.83 36.64 -7.60
N LEU A 205 19.61 37.21 -6.42
CA LEU A 205 19.74 36.52 -5.13
C LEU A 205 18.73 35.38 -5.01
N PHE A 206 17.46 35.62 -5.35
CA PHE A 206 16.45 34.58 -5.33
C PHE A 206 16.74 33.47 -6.33
N ALA A 207 17.17 33.81 -7.55
CA ALA A 207 17.50 32.82 -8.58
C ALA A 207 18.64 31.89 -8.13
N TRP A 208 19.73 32.45 -7.60
CA TRP A 208 20.83 31.65 -7.07
C TRP A 208 20.43 30.84 -5.84
N THR A 209 19.61 31.40 -4.96
CA THR A 209 19.09 30.67 -3.80
C THR A 209 18.23 29.49 -4.26
N CYS A 210 17.34 29.68 -5.24
CA CYS A 210 16.56 28.60 -5.84
C CYS A 210 17.47 27.52 -6.44
N ALA A 211 18.54 27.90 -7.14
CA ALA A 211 19.51 26.96 -7.71
C ALA A 211 20.21 26.11 -6.62
N ILE A 212 20.64 26.74 -5.52
CA ILE A 212 21.24 26.02 -4.38
C ILE A 212 20.22 25.04 -3.77
N PHE A 213 19.00 25.51 -3.50
CA PHE A 213 17.96 24.66 -2.91
C PHE A 213 17.60 23.49 -3.81
N LEU A 214 17.49 23.69 -5.12
CA LEU A 214 17.26 22.64 -6.11
C LEU A 214 18.39 21.60 -6.11
N LEU A 215 19.64 22.05 -6.13
CA LEU A 215 20.80 21.16 -6.12
C LEU A 215 20.82 20.31 -4.85
N VAL A 216 20.67 20.94 -3.68
CA VAL A 216 20.67 20.23 -2.39
C VAL A 216 19.47 19.30 -2.27
N ALA A 217 18.29 19.72 -2.72
CA ALA A 217 17.10 18.88 -2.72
C ALA A 217 17.23 17.66 -3.63
N ALA A 218 17.86 17.80 -4.80
CA ALA A 218 18.09 16.68 -5.71
C ALA A 218 19.03 15.64 -5.08
N VAL A 219 20.14 16.09 -4.48
CA VAL A 219 21.09 15.21 -3.78
C VAL A 219 20.42 14.53 -2.58
N ASP A 220 19.67 15.28 -1.76
CA ASP A 220 18.96 14.72 -0.60
C ASP A 220 17.90 13.73 -1.04
N ARG A 221 17.12 14.01 -2.09
CA ARG A 221 16.10 13.10 -2.61
C ARG A 221 16.68 11.74 -2.99
N PHE A 222 17.84 11.74 -3.66
CA PHE A 222 18.53 10.51 -4.03
C PHE A 222 19.06 9.77 -2.79
N TRP A 223 19.71 10.49 -1.87
CA TRP A 223 20.24 9.94 -0.63
C TRP A 223 19.14 9.30 0.24
N GLN A 224 18.01 9.99 0.43
CA GLN A 224 16.88 9.48 1.20
C GLN A 224 16.23 8.27 0.53
N GLN A 225 16.13 8.24 -0.81
CA GLN A 225 15.65 7.05 -1.53
C GLN A 225 16.56 5.86 -1.26
N HIS A 226 17.88 6.06 -1.42
CA HIS A 226 18.86 5.00 -1.23
C HIS A 226 18.83 4.48 0.20
N ARG A 227 18.79 5.37 1.19
CA ARG A 227 18.70 5.00 2.61
C ARG A 227 17.40 4.28 2.95
N PHE A 228 16.27 4.72 2.40
CA PHE A 228 14.99 4.06 2.59
C PHE A 228 15.00 2.62 2.06
N ILE A 229 15.50 2.41 0.85
CA ILE A 229 15.64 1.07 0.27
C ILE A 229 16.64 0.22 1.09
N LYS A 230 17.76 0.81 1.54
CA LYS A 230 18.75 0.12 2.39
C LYS A 230 18.13 -0.34 3.72
N LYS A 231 17.32 0.51 4.35
CA LYS A 231 16.58 0.21 5.59
C LYS A 231 15.58 -0.96 5.41
N LEU A 232 15.00 -1.08 4.22
CA LEU A 232 14.02 -2.11 3.89
C LEU A 232 14.61 -3.38 3.28
N ARG A 233 15.94 -3.49 3.13
CA ARG A 233 16.58 -4.72 2.64
C ARG A 233 16.18 -5.94 3.45
N MET A 234 16.14 -7.07 2.76
CA MET A 234 15.65 -8.33 3.29
C MET A 234 16.74 -9.40 3.20
N SER A 235 16.69 -10.39 4.08
CA SER A 235 17.48 -11.61 3.91
C SER A 235 16.78 -12.56 2.93
N ARG A 236 17.50 -13.52 2.36
CA ARG A 236 16.87 -14.58 1.55
C ARG A 236 15.82 -15.38 2.33
N ARG A 237 16.04 -15.56 3.64
CA ARG A 237 15.09 -16.21 4.54
C ARG A 237 13.81 -15.36 4.67
N ASP A 238 13.94 -14.05 4.83
CA ASP A 238 12.80 -13.13 4.93
C ASP A 238 11.93 -13.20 3.67
N ILE A 239 12.56 -13.23 2.48
CA ILE A 239 11.84 -13.33 1.20
C ILE A 239 11.12 -14.68 1.10
N LYS A 240 11.78 -15.79 1.45
CA LYS A 240 11.17 -17.12 1.43
C LYS A 240 9.99 -17.21 2.40
N GLN A 241 10.13 -16.62 3.59
CA GLN A 241 9.04 -16.55 4.57
C GLN A 241 7.88 -15.71 4.04
N GLU A 242 8.15 -14.57 3.41
CA GLU A 242 7.11 -13.72 2.84
C GLU A 242 6.34 -14.41 1.71
N HIS A 243 7.02 -15.22 0.89
CA HIS A 243 6.36 -16.09 -0.10
C HIS A 243 5.48 -17.14 0.58
N LYS A 244 5.97 -17.81 1.63
CA LYS A 244 5.17 -18.75 2.41
C LYS A 244 3.94 -18.09 3.06
N ASP A 245 4.07 -16.86 3.56
CA ASP A 245 2.97 -16.14 4.20
C ASP A 245 1.92 -15.66 3.18
N ASN A 246 2.33 -15.34 1.95
CA ASN A 246 1.42 -14.90 0.89
C ASN A 246 0.72 -16.07 0.18
N GLU A 247 1.47 -17.11 -0.16
CA GLU A 247 0.98 -18.24 -0.94
C GLU A 247 0.59 -19.42 -0.05
N GLY A 248 0.91 -19.40 1.24
CA GLY A 248 0.77 -20.56 2.12
C GLY A 248 1.89 -21.57 1.90
N ASP A 249 2.12 -22.45 2.88
CA ASP A 249 3.16 -23.48 2.73
C ASP A 249 2.69 -24.57 1.74
N PRO A 250 3.44 -24.83 0.65
CA PRO A 250 3.09 -25.86 -0.33
C PRO A 250 2.97 -27.25 0.30
N MET A 251 3.76 -27.57 1.34
CA MET A 251 3.64 -28.83 2.07
C MET A 251 2.30 -28.92 2.79
N LEU A 252 1.83 -27.82 3.37
CA LEU A 252 0.54 -27.77 4.07
C LEU A 252 -0.63 -27.89 3.09
N ARG A 253 -0.50 -27.34 1.88
CA ARG A 253 -1.50 -27.53 0.80
C ARG A 253 -1.55 -28.98 0.33
N ALA A 254 -0.39 -29.62 0.14
CA ALA A 254 -0.30 -31.03 -0.25
C ALA A 254 -0.87 -31.96 0.85
N GLN A 255 -0.52 -31.69 2.11
CA GLN A 255 -1.01 -32.46 3.25
C GLN A 255 -2.53 -32.36 3.41
N ARG A 256 -3.11 -31.17 3.24
CA ARG A 256 -4.57 -31.00 3.23
C ARG A 256 -5.22 -31.82 2.12
N ARG A 257 -4.64 -31.84 0.92
CA ARG A 257 -5.15 -32.64 -0.20
C ARG A 257 -5.10 -34.14 0.11
N GLN A 258 -4.01 -34.63 0.66
CA GLN A 258 -3.87 -36.04 1.06
C GLN A 258 -4.88 -36.44 2.12
N LEU A 259 -5.06 -35.62 3.17
CA LEU A 259 -6.03 -35.90 4.23
C LEU A 259 -7.48 -35.95 3.70
N HIS A 260 -7.83 -35.07 2.77
CA HIS A 260 -9.15 -35.10 2.11
C HIS A 260 -9.37 -36.39 1.30
N GLU A 261 -8.33 -36.87 0.62
CA GLU A 261 -8.38 -38.12 -0.15
C GLU A 261 -8.49 -39.35 0.78
N GLU A 262 -7.75 -39.37 1.89
CA GLU A 262 -7.86 -40.40 2.91
C GLU A 262 -9.26 -40.47 3.53
N TRP A 263 -9.86 -39.33 3.87
CA TRP A 263 -11.23 -39.28 4.40
C TRP A 263 -12.27 -39.75 3.38
N ALA A 264 -12.13 -39.36 2.11
CA ALA A 264 -13.01 -39.83 1.04
C ALA A 264 -12.92 -41.36 0.88
N ASN A 265 -11.70 -41.92 0.93
CA ASN A 265 -11.46 -43.36 0.86
C ASN A 265 -12.04 -44.10 2.07
N GLN A 266 -11.89 -43.56 3.29
CA GLN A 266 -12.48 -44.15 4.50
C GLN A 266 -14.01 -44.16 4.43
N ASN A 267 -14.63 -43.08 3.96
CA ASN A 267 -16.08 -43.02 3.77
C ASN A 267 -16.55 -44.06 2.74
N ALA A 268 -15.82 -44.23 1.64
CA ALA A 268 -16.13 -45.24 0.62
C ALA A 268 -16.01 -46.67 1.15
N ILE A 269 -15.02 -46.95 2.01
CA ILE A 269 -14.85 -48.24 2.70
C ILE A 269 -16.01 -48.48 3.67
N GLY A 270 -16.35 -47.50 4.52
CA GLY A 270 -17.48 -47.62 5.45
C GLY A 270 -18.83 -47.83 4.76
N ALA A 271 -19.06 -47.10 3.65
CA ALA A 271 -20.26 -47.28 2.82
C ALA A 271 -20.33 -48.68 2.19
N ALA A 272 -19.19 -49.31 1.86
CA ALA A 272 -19.18 -50.69 1.38
C ALA A 272 -19.60 -51.70 2.46
N GLY A 273 -19.25 -51.45 3.72
CA GLY A 273 -19.66 -52.27 4.86
C GLY A 273 -21.14 -52.12 5.25
N GLY A 274 -21.77 -50.98 4.92
CA GLY A 274 -23.20 -50.74 5.15
C GLY A 274 -24.11 -51.05 3.96
N ALA A 275 -23.54 -51.42 2.80
CA ALA A 275 -24.30 -51.58 1.57
C ALA A 275 -25.17 -52.84 1.55
N ASN A 276 -26.16 -52.88 0.64
CA ASN A 276 -26.97 -54.06 0.46
C ASN A 276 -26.23 -55.16 -0.32
N VAL A 277 -25.38 -54.76 -1.26
CA VAL A 277 -24.59 -55.69 -2.06
C VAL A 277 -23.37 -54.96 -2.60
N LEU A 278 -22.23 -55.65 -2.66
CA LEU A 278 -21.03 -55.13 -3.30
C LEU A 278 -20.85 -55.77 -4.67
N LEU A 279 -21.00 -54.98 -5.73
CA LEU A 279 -20.77 -55.41 -7.11
C LEU A 279 -19.29 -55.23 -7.46
N THR A 280 -18.63 -56.30 -7.91
CA THR A 280 -17.17 -56.30 -8.12
C THR A 280 -16.75 -56.73 -9.53
N ASN A 281 -15.68 -56.09 -10.00
CA ASN A 281 -14.79 -56.60 -11.03
C ASN A 281 -13.47 -57.00 -10.32
N PRO A 282 -13.15 -58.31 -10.18
CA PRO A 282 -12.32 -58.88 -9.12
C PRO A 282 -11.02 -58.15 -8.75
N THR A 283 -10.34 -57.57 -9.73
CA THR A 283 -9.03 -56.94 -9.56
C THR A 283 -9.04 -55.43 -9.81
N HIS A 284 -10.18 -54.85 -10.17
CA HIS A 284 -10.21 -53.47 -10.68
C HIS A 284 -11.27 -52.57 -10.04
N LEU A 285 -12.49 -53.05 -9.78
CA LEU A 285 -13.60 -52.18 -9.37
C LEU A 285 -14.43 -52.81 -8.24
N ALA A 286 -14.89 -51.96 -7.33
CA ALA A 286 -15.92 -52.28 -6.34
C ALA A 286 -16.97 -51.16 -6.31
N ILE A 287 -18.25 -51.54 -6.37
CA ILE A 287 -19.38 -50.62 -6.36
C ILE A 287 -20.34 -51.08 -5.26
N ALA A 288 -20.50 -50.24 -4.25
CA ALA A 288 -21.40 -50.46 -3.14
C ALA A 288 -22.80 -49.97 -3.53
N LEU A 289 -23.77 -50.88 -3.51
CA LEU A 289 -25.15 -50.59 -3.89
C LEU A 289 -26.03 -50.64 -2.66
N GLU A 290 -26.80 -49.58 -2.46
CA GLU A 290 -27.71 -49.40 -1.34
C GLU A 290 -29.14 -49.29 -1.86
N TYR A 291 -30.05 -49.97 -1.17
CA TYR A 291 -31.47 -49.94 -1.45
C TYR A 291 -32.26 -50.13 -0.16
N ASP A 292 -32.96 -49.08 0.21
CA ASP A 292 -33.94 -49.08 1.29
C ASP A 292 -35.33 -48.77 0.71
N PRO A 293 -36.27 -49.73 0.71
CA PRO A 293 -37.62 -49.51 0.18
C PRO A 293 -38.43 -48.46 0.96
N ALA A 294 -38.03 -48.08 2.18
CA ALA A 294 -38.69 -47.04 2.96
C ALA A 294 -38.25 -45.63 2.56
N ASN A 295 -36.99 -45.46 2.14
CA ASN A 295 -36.35 -44.15 1.94
C ASN A 295 -35.91 -43.88 0.49
N THR A 296 -35.66 -44.93 -0.30
CA THR A 296 -35.13 -44.82 -1.67
C THR A 296 -36.01 -45.60 -2.67
N PRO A 297 -36.66 -44.93 -3.65
CA PRO A 297 -37.54 -45.59 -4.61
C PRO A 297 -36.79 -46.42 -5.67
N VAL A 298 -35.47 -46.25 -5.77
CA VAL A 298 -34.58 -46.99 -6.67
C VAL A 298 -33.24 -47.26 -5.98
N PRO A 299 -32.50 -48.33 -6.34
CA PRO A 299 -31.17 -48.55 -5.80
C PRO A 299 -30.20 -47.40 -6.14
N MET A 300 -29.38 -47.05 -5.16
CA MET A 300 -28.42 -45.94 -5.22
C MET A 300 -27.00 -46.47 -5.10
N ILE A 301 -26.04 -45.71 -5.62
CA ILE A 301 -24.62 -46.05 -5.49
C ILE A 301 -24.07 -45.38 -4.23
N ALA A 302 -23.87 -46.16 -3.17
CA ALA A 302 -23.34 -45.64 -1.90
C ALA A 302 -21.85 -45.29 -1.98
N ALA A 303 -21.06 -46.09 -2.73
CA ALA A 303 -19.64 -45.83 -2.95
C ALA A 303 -19.10 -46.55 -4.19
N LYS A 304 -17.99 -46.02 -4.71
CA LYS A 304 -17.23 -46.56 -5.84
C LYS A 304 -15.75 -46.54 -5.47
N GLY A 305 -15.04 -47.62 -5.76
CA GLY A 305 -13.59 -47.68 -5.61
C GLY A 305 -12.93 -48.48 -6.73
N GLU A 306 -11.69 -48.10 -7.04
CA GLU A 306 -10.83 -48.82 -7.98
C GLU A 306 -9.51 -49.25 -7.34
N GLY A 307 -8.87 -50.29 -7.89
CA GLY A 307 -7.55 -50.76 -7.48
C GLY A 307 -7.46 -51.05 -5.96
N PRO A 308 -6.54 -50.43 -5.21
CA PRO A 308 -6.39 -50.66 -3.77
C PRO A 308 -7.65 -50.33 -2.95
N LEU A 309 -8.41 -49.29 -3.33
CA LEU A 309 -9.65 -48.92 -2.65
C LEU A 309 -10.73 -49.99 -2.87
N ALA A 310 -10.81 -50.55 -4.09
CA ALA A 310 -11.71 -51.67 -4.37
C ALA A 310 -11.39 -52.91 -3.53
N ALA A 311 -10.11 -53.20 -3.33
CA ALA A 311 -9.68 -54.30 -2.47
C ALA A 311 -10.03 -54.05 -0.99
N ALA A 312 -9.86 -52.81 -0.50
CA ALA A 312 -10.24 -52.43 0.86
C ALA A 312 -11.76 -52.48 1.09
N MET A 313 -12.56 -51.97 0.13
CA MET A 313 -14.03 -52.06 0.17
C MET A 313 -14.51 -53.50 0.19
N ARG A 314 -13.86 -54.40 -0.56
CA ARG A 314 -14.16 -55.84 -0.51
C ARG A 314 -13.86 -56.46 0.84
N GLY A 315 -12.67 -56.18 1.40
CA GLY A 315 -12.31 -56.69 2.72
C GLY A 315 -13.27 -56.20 3.81
N GLU A 316 -13.74 -54.96 3.71
CA GLU A 316 -14.73 -54.41 4.63
C GLU A 316 -16.11 -55.04 4.46
N ALA A 317 -16.56 -55.24 3.22
CA ALA A 317 -17.80 -55.94 2.91
C ALA A 317 -17.78 -57.40 3.43
N GLU A 318 -16.66 -58.11 3.26
CA GLU A 318 -16.47 -59.47 3.81
C GLU A 318 -16.57 -59.46 5.34
N ARG A 319 -15.95 -58.48 6.01
CA ARG A 319 -15.98 -58.34 7.48
C ARG A 319 -17.38 -58.05 8.01
N MET A 320 -18.15 -57.23 7.31
CA MET A 320 -19.49 -56.81 7.70
C MET A 320 -20.59 -57.77 7.21
N GLY A 321 -20.23 -58.87 6.54
CA GLY A 321 -21.19 -59.84 6.01
C GLY A 321 -22.01 -59.32 4.83
N VAL A 322 -21.54 -58.29 4.13
CA VAL A 322 -22.20 -57.76 2.92
C VAL A 322 -21.94 -58.72 1.75
N PRO A 323 -22.99 -59.24 1.08
CA PRO A 323 -22.82 -60.16 -0.04
C PRO A 323 -22.04 -59.51 -1.20
N ILE A 324 -21.04 -60.23 -1.71
CA ILE A 324 -20.20 -59.78 -2.82
C ILE A 324 -20.59 -60.52 -4.09
N VAL A 325 -21.00 -59.78 -5.11
CA VAL A 325 -21.37 -60.33 -6.42
C VAL A 325 -20.33 -59.95 -7.45
N ARG A 326 -19.79 -60.98 -8.10
CA ARG A 326 -18.84 -60.82 -9.20
C ARG A 326 -19.60 -60.77 -10.53
N ASN A 327 -19.67 -59.59 -11.14
CA ASN A 327 -20.19 -59.44 -12.50
C ASN A 327 -19.41 -58.33 -13.23
N ILE A 328 -18.47 -58.74 -14.09
CA ILE A 328 -17.51 -57.84 -14.75
C ILE A 328 -18.20 -56.87 -15.71
N GLY A 329 -19.15 -57.37 -16.50
CA GLY A 329 -19.87 -56.55 -17.49
C GLY A 329 -20.71 -55.48 -16.81
N LEU A 330 -21.49 -55.88 -15.81
CA LEU A 330 -22.35 -54.97 -15.06
C LEU A 330 -21.54 -53.98 -14.22
N ALA A 331 -20.46 -54.41 -13.57
CA ALA A 331 -19.60 -53.52 -12.79
C ALA A 331 -18.97 -52.42 -13.66
N ARG A 332 -18.51 -52.74 -14.88
CA ARG A 332 -17.94 -51.74 -15.80
C ARG A 332 -19.00 -50.76 -16.31
N ALA A 333 -20.19 -51.25 -16.64
CA ALA A 333 -21.26 -50.41 -17.15
C ALA A 333 -21.78 -49.43 -16.07
N VAL A 334 -22.06 -49.94 -14.87
CA VAL A 334 -22.46 -49.10 -13.72
C VAL A 334 -21.34 -48.16 -13.28
N TRP A 335 -20.07 -48.54 -13.45
CA TRP A 335 -18.93 -47.66 -13.18
C TRP A 335 -18.93 -46.43 -14.07
N ALA A 336 -19.12 -46.61 -15.38
CA ALA A 336 -19.03 -45.56 -16.38
C ALA A 336 -20.27 -44.64 -16.43
N GLU A 337 -21.46 -45.17 -16.15
CA GLU A 337 -22.74 -44.47 -16.40
C GLU A 337 -23.36 -43.82 -15.15
N SER A 338 -22.68 -43.83 -14.00
CA SER A 338 -23.27 -43.33 -12.75
C SER A 338 -22.24 -42.64 -11.85
N GLU A 339 -22.71 -41.85 -10.90
CA GLU A 339 -21.86 -41.20 -9.89
C GLU A 339 -22.23 -41.68 -8.48
N VAL A 340 -21.31 -41.51 -7.53
CA VAL A 340 -21.56 -41.84 -6.12
C VAL A 340 -22.67 -40.93 -5.58
N GLY A 341 -23.63 -41.49 -4.86
CA GLY A 341 -24.84 -40.82 -4.37
C GLY A 341 -25.95 -40.69 -5.42
N GLY A 342 -25.75 -41.18 -6.66
CA GLY A 342 -26.74 -41.18 -7.73
C GLY A 342 -27.51 -42.50 -7.85
N PRO A 343 -28.67 -42.49 -8.54
CA PRO A 343 -29.40 -43.71 -8.86
C PRO A 343 -28.65 -44.53 -9.91
N ILE A 344 -28.86 -45.85 -9.91
CA ILE A 344 -28.36 -46.71 -10.98
C ILE A 344 -28.95 -46.31 -12.35
N PRO A 345 -28.37 -46.71 -13.50
CA PRO A 345 -28.94 -46.45 -14.82
C PRO A 345 -30.12 -47.37 -15.13
N ARG A 346 -31.16 -46.85 -15.79
CA ARG A 346 -32.39 -47.61 -16.12
C ARG A 346 -32.12 -48.89 -16.90
N ALA A 347 -31.10 -48.91 -17.75
CA ALA A 347 -30.71 -50.07 -18.55
C ALA A 347 -30.28 -51.28 -17.70
N HIS A 348 -29.99 -51.08 -16.41
CA HIS A 348 -29.45 -52.11 -15.52
C HIS A 348 -30.35 -52.41 -14.32
N PHE A 349 -31.57 -51.87 -14.28
CA PHE A 349 -32.49 -52.03 -13.14
C PHE A 349 -32.82 -53.49 -12.87
N ASP A 350 -33.20 -54.25 -13.90
CA ASP A 350 -33.62 -55.65 -13.74
C ASP A 350 -32.48 -56.51 -13.19
N ALA A 351 -31.28 -56.37 -13.77
CA ALA A 351 -30.09 -57.11 -13.35
C ALA A 351 -29.64 -56.74 -11.93
N ILE A 352 -29.71 -55.47 -11.54
CA ILE A 352 -29.33 -55.03 -10.19
C ILE A 352 -30.41 -55.42 -9.17
N ALA A 353 -31.69 -55.37 -9.53
CA ALA A 353 -32.79 -55.79 -8.66
C ALA A 353 -32.69 -57.27 -8.32
N GLU A 354 -32.38 -58.13 -9.30
CA GLU A 354 -32.13 -59.56 -9.07
C GLU A 354 -30.95 -59.78 -8.11
N ILE A 355 -29.87 -59.03 -8.31
CA ILE A 355 -28.67 -59.10 -7.45
C ILE A 355 -28.98 -58.65 -6.01
N ILE A 356 -29.75 -57.58 -5.82
CA ILE A 356 -30.13 -57.09 -4.48
C ILE A 356 -31.10 -58.07 -3.80
N LEU A 357 -32.06 -58.63 -4.53
CA LEU A 357 -32.98 -59.64 -4.00
C LEU A 357 -32.25 -60.93 -3.59
N TRP A 358 -31.30 -61.38 -4.40
CA TRP A 358 -30.41 -62.48 -4.05
C TRP A 358 -29.58 -62.16 -2.81
N ALA A 359 -28.96 -60.98 -2.76
CA ALA A 359 -28.14 -60.55 -1.63
C ALA A 359 -28.94 -60.46 -0.33
N LYS A 360 -30.20 -60.01 -0.40
CA LYS A 360 -31.11 -59.99 0.75
C LYS A 360 -31.37 -61.41 1.28
N ARG A 361 -31.75 -62.35 0.40
CA ARG A 361 -31.97 -63.76 0.78
C ARG A 361 -30.70 -64.40 1.35
N ALA A 362 -29.54 -64.10 0.78
CA ALA A 362 -28.26 -64.61 1.26
C ALA A 362 -27.94 -64.11 2.68
N ARG A 363 -28.28 -62.85 2.99
CA ARG A 363 -28.09 -62.26 4.32
C ARG A 363 -29.08 -62.79 5.34
N ASP A 364 -30.36 -62.88 4.98
CA ASP A 364 -31.42 -63.43 5.85
C ASP A 364 -31.12 -64.91 6.21
N GLY A 365 -30.59 -65.69 5.25
CA GLY A 365 -30.14 -67.07 5.49
C GLY A 365 -28.91 -67.17 6.41
N LEU A 366 -27.99 -66.22 6.33
CA LEU A 366 -26.82 -66.12 7.21
C LEU A 366 -27.20 -65.76 8.64
N GLU A 367 -28.13 -64.83 8.84
CA GLU A 367 -28.64 -64.46 10.17
C GLU A 367 -29.41 -65.60 10.85
N THR A 368 -30.12 -66.41 10.05
CA THR A 368 -30.86 -67.58 10.56
C THR A 368 -29.89 -68.67 11.03
N ALA A 369 -28.83 -68.95 10.26
CA ALA A 369 -27.79 -69.92 10.64
C ALA A 369 -26.99 -69.50 11.88
N ILE A 370 -26.66 -68.20 12.03
CA ILE A 370 -25.95 -67.68 13.21
C ILE A 370 -26.81 -67.75 14.48
N ARG A 371 -28.14 -67.60 14.38
CA ARG A 371 -29.05 -67.75 15.51
C ARG A 371 -29.20 -69.20 15.96
N GLU A 372 -29.19 -70.15 15.03
CA GLU A 372 -29.26 -71.59 15.33
C GLU A 372 -27.97 -72.12 15.98
N ASP A 373 -26.80 -71.54 15.68
CA ASP A 373 -25.52 -71.90 16.30
C ASP A 373 -25.27 -71.22 17.67
N ALA A 374 -26.10 -70.25 18.05
CA ALA A 374 -25.97 -69.47 19.30
C ALA A 374 -26.94 -69.89 20.42
N GLU A 375 -27.89 -70.78 20.13
CA GLU A 375 -28.72 -71.52 21.10
C GLU A 375 -28.10 -72.88 21.42
#